data_AF-A0A0T5NMI1-F1
#
_entry.id   AF-A0A0T5NMI1-F1
#
_cell.length_a   1.000
_cell.length_b   1.000
_cell.length_c   1.000
_cell.angle_alpha   90.00
_cell.angle_beta   90.00
_cell.angle_gamma   90.00
#
_symmetry.space_group_name_H-M   'P 1'
#
loop_
_entity.id
_entity.type
_entity.pdbx_description
1 polymer ?
#
loop_
_entity_poly.entity_id
_entity_poly.type
_entity_poly.pdbx_seq_one_letter_code
_entity_poly.pdbx_strand_id
1 'polypeptide(L)'
;MENHPISNWLVNRAFPLWSGKGLDRSSGLAWEALDHDGQPLEDMTKRLRVQARQAYCFATGAALEPGLADLGDTARALFATLLDKGIHRDTGHLAAQFNPDGTIRSAPNDLYDVAFVLLAAS
;
A
#
# COMPACT_ATOMS: atom_id res chain seq x y z
N MET A 1 -8.14 18.81 -9.95
CA MET A 1 -7.35 18.78 -11.20
C MET A 1 -8.18 19.26 -12.39
N GLU A 2 -7.57 19.75 -13.48
CA GLU A 2 -8.27 20.01 -14.77
C GLU A 2 -8.96 18.72 -15.29
N ASN A 3 -9.93 18.86 -16.18
CA ASN A 3 -10.76 17.79 -16.79
C ASN A 3 -9.97 16.80 -17.68
N HIS A 4 -8.79 16.36 -17.25
CA HIS A 4 -7.94 15.42 -17.96
C HIS A 4 -8.47 13.98 -17.78
N PRO A 5 -8.55 13.18 -18.85
CA PRO A 5 -9.06 11.81 -18.78
C PRO A 5 -8.40 10.93 -17.70
N ILE A 6 -7.10 11.13 -17.47
CA ILE A 6 -6.34 10.39 -16.45
C ILE A 6 -6.77 10.78 -15.03
N SER A 7 -6.93 12.07 -14.74
CA SER A 7 -7.37 12.54 -13.41
C SER A 7 -8.76 12.01 -13.09
N ASN A 8 -9.68 12.06 -14.07
CA ASN A 8 -11.01 11.49 -13.93
C ASN A 8 -10.95 9.98 -13.64
N TRP A 9 -10.14 9.22 -14.38
CA TRP A 9 -9.95 7.80 -14.14
C TRP A 9 -9.37 7.49 -12.76
N LEU A 10 -8.36 8.26 -12.31
CA LEU A 10 -7.76 8.09 -10.99
C LEU A 10 -8.81 8.26 -9.88
N VAL A 11 -9.55 9.36 -9.92
CA VAL A 11 -10.55 9.74 -8.90
C VAL A 11 -11.73 8.78 -8.88
N ASN A 12 -12.30 8.47 -10.06
CA ASN A 12 -13.56 7.75 -10.14
C ASN A 12 -13.40 6.23 -10.26
N ARG A 13 -12.19 5.72 -10.55
CA ARG A 13 -11.95 4.28 -10.76
C ARG A 13 -10.79 3.74 -9.94
N ALA A 14 -9.60 4.31 -10.09
CA ALA A 14 -8.40 3.71 -9.49
C ALA A 14 -8.39 3.83 -7.96
N PHE A 15 -8.57 5.03 -7.41
CA PHE A 15 -8.57 5.22 -5.95
C PHE A 15 -9.65 4.39 -5.25
N PRO A 16 -10.94 4.43 -5.65
CA PRO A 16 -11.99 3.64 -5.02
C PRO A 16 -11.74 2.12 -5.08
N LEU A 17 -11.15 1.61 -6.17
CA LEU A 17 -10.82 0.20 -6.29
C LEU A 17 -9.74 -0.19 -5.27
N TRP A 18 -8.64 0.56 -5.24
CA TRP A 18 -7.47 0.18 -4.46
C TRP A 18 -7.60 0.50 -2.97
N SER A 19 -8.31 1.57 -2.57
CA SER A 19 -8.62 1.84 -1.16
C SER A 19 -9.81 1.02 -0.64
N GLY A 20 -10.58 0.41 -1.54
CA GLY A 20 -11.65 -0.52 -1.23
C GLY A 20 -11.18 -1.98 -1.28
N LYS A 21 -11.43 -2.65 -2.41
CA LYS A 21 -11.11 -4.08 -2.61
C LYS A 21 -9.61 -4.37 -2.61
N GLY A 22 -8.77 -3.39 -2.94
CA GLY A 22 -7.32 -3.52 -2.91
C GLY A 22 -6.71 -3.65 -1.51
N LEU A 23 -7.49 -3.40 -0.46
CA LEU A 23 -7.02 -3.53 0.92
C LEU A 23 -7.44 -4.84 1.55
N ASP A 24 -6.47 -5.51 2.15
CA ASP A 24 -6.69 -6.60 3.06
C ASP A 24 -6.93 -6.05 4.47
N ARG A 25 -8.20 -5.90 4.82
CA ARG A 25 -8.58 -5.38 6.14
C ARG A 25 -8.20 -6.32 7.29
N SER A 26 -7.95 -7.60 7.02
CA SER A 26 -7.57 -8.56 8.05
C SER A 26 -6.11 -8.38 8.48
N SER A 27 -5.21 -8.16 7.51
CA SER A 27 -3.80 -7.91 7.80
C SER A 27 -3.46 -6.43 7.97
N GLY A 28 -4.32 -5.51 7.52
CA GLY A 28 -4.06 -4.06 7.48
C GLY A 28 -3.08 -3.65 6.36
N LEU A 29 -2.74 -4.59 5.47
CA LEU A 29 -1.89 -4.37 4.31
C LEU A 29 -2.75 -4.31 3.03
N ALA A 30 -2.17 -3.87 1.92
CA ALA A 30 -2.76 -4.03 0.59
C ALA A 30 -2.59 -5.48 0.09
N TRP A 31 -3.52 -5.92 -0.75
CA TRP A 31 -3.34 -7.12 -1.56
C TRP A 31 -2.23 -6.90 -2.60
N GLU A 32 -1.54 -7.98 -2.95
CA GLU A 32 -0.48 -7.93 -3.95
C GLU A 32 -1.03 -7.68 -5.35
N ALA A 33 -2.18 -8.27 -5.65
CA ALA A 33 -2.86 -8.14 -6.94
C ALA A 33 -4.36 -8.40 -6.80
N LEU A 34 -5.10 -7.90 -7.79
CA LEU A 34 -6.49 -8.21 -8.03
C LEU A 34 -6.61 -8.94 -9.37
N ASP A 35 -7.62 -9.79 -9.54
CA ASP A 35 -7.98 -10.34 -10.83
C ASP A 35 -8.67 -9.30 -11.74
N HIS A 36 -9.09 -9.73 -12.93
CA HIS A 36 -9.73 -8.85 -13.92
C HIS A 36 -11.12 -8.37 -13.51
N ASP A 37 -11.76 -9.06 -12.56
CA ASP A 37 -13.04 -8.68 -11.95
C ASP A 37 -12.85 -7.81 -10.68
N GLY A 38 -11.58 -7.49 -10.37
CA GLY A 38 -11.19 -6.69 -9.22
C GLY A 38 -11.28 -7.43 -7.89
N GLN A 39 -11.28 -8.77 -7.90
CA GLN A 39 -11.25 -9.57 -6.68
C GLN A 39 -9.82 -9.81 -6.21
N PRO A 40 -9.57 -9.77 -4.88
CA PRO A 40 -8.25 -10.08 -4.34
C PRO A 40 -7.74 -11.47 -4.70
N LEU A 41 -6.45 -11.54 -5.04
CA LEU A 41 -5.73 -12.81 -5.09
C LEU A 41 -5.11 -13.10 -3.71
N GLU A 42 -5.93 -13.65 -2.82
CA GLU A 42 -5.65 -13.72 -1.38
C GLU A 42 -4.43 -14.57 -1.02
N ASP A 43 -4.12 -15.61 -1.80
CA ASP A 43 -3.00 -16.53 -1.55
C ASP A 43 -1.61 -15.97 -1.91
N MET A 44 -1.56 -14.77 -2.51
CA MET A 44 -0.30 -14.18 -2.95
C MET A 44 0.51 -13.60 -1.78
N THR A 45 1.83 -13.83 -1.81
CA THR A 45 2.76 -13.08 -0.94
C THR A 45 2.70 -11.60 -1.25
N LYS A 46 2.87 -10.77 -0.22
CA LYS A 46 2.83 -9.30 -0.35
C LYS A 46 4.26 -8.75 -0.35
N ARG A 47 4.60 -7.87 -1.28
CA ARG A 47 5.90 -7.19 -1.29
C ARG A 47 5.84 -5.90 -0.49
N LEU A 48 6.84 -5.64 0.35
CA LEU A 48 6.91 -4.41 1.17
C LEU A 48 6.82 -3.15 0.31
N ARG A 49 7.54 -3.11 -0.83
CA ARG A 49 7.47 -1.98 -1.76
C ARG A 49 6.07 -1.69 -2.31
N VAL A 50 5.22 -2.71 -2.46
CA VAL A 50 3.83 -2.50 -2.91
C VAL A 50 3.07 -1.73 -1.84
N GLN A 51 3.25 -2.12 -0.57
CA GLN A 51 2.63 -1.45 0.57
C GLN A 51 3.06 0.02 0.68
N ALA A 52 4.37 0.27 0.59
CA ALA A 52 4.93 1.62 0.64
C ALA A 52 4.41 2.49 -0.51
N ARG A 53 4.44 1.97 -1.74
CA ARG A 53 3.91 2.69 -2.92
C ARG A 53 2.42 2.98 -2.81
N GLN A 54 1.65 2.03 -2.29
CA GLN A 54 0.22 2.20 -2.14
C GLN A 54 -0.10 3.29 -1.11
N ALA A 55 0.60 3.31 0.02
CA ALA A 55 0.50 4.37 1.01
C ALA A 55 0.88 5.74 0.41
N TYR A 56 1.98 5.83 -0.33
CA TYR A 56 2.39 7.04 -1.04
C TYR A 56 1.31 7.54 -2.02
N CYS A 57 0.76 6.63 -2.83
CA CYS A 57 -0.30 6.97 -3.79
C CYS A 57 -1.56 7.50 -3.10
N PHE A 58 -1.98 6.90 -1.98
CA PHE A 58 -3.12 7.39 -1.22
C PHE A 58 -2.87 8.73 -0.55
N ALA A 59 -1.68 8.94 0.04
CA ALA A 59 -1.30 10.21 0.63
C ALA A 59 -1.28 11.34 -0.42
N THR A 60 -0.69 11.06 -1.58
CA THR A 60 -0.65 11.99 -2.72
C THR A 60 -2.05 12.25 -3.27
N GLY A 61 -2.88 11.20 -3.40
CA GLY A 61 -4.28 11.32 -3.83
C GLY A 61 -5.09 12.21 -2.89
N ALA A 62 -4.93 12.04 -1.58
CA ALA A 62 -5.59 12.87 -0.57
C ALA A 62 -5.18 14.35 -0.65
N ALA A 63 -3.90 14.63 -0.94
CA ALA A 63 -3.42 16.01 -1.10
C ALA A 63 -3.95 16.67 -2.39
N LEU A 64 -4.05 15.90 -3.49
CA LEU A 64 -4.51 16.41 -4.78
C LEU A 64 -6.03 16.55 -4.88
N GLU A 65 -6.77 15.67 -4.21
CA GLU A 65 -8.24 15.61 -4.28
C GLU A 65 -8.83 15.44 -2.87
N PRO A 66 -8.85 16.52 -2.06
CA PRO A 66 -9.32 16.48 -0.67
C PRO A 66 -10.78 16.00 -0.49
N GLY A 67 -11.57 16.00 -1.56
CA GLY A 67 -12.94 15.51 -1.58
C GLY A 67 -13.07 13.98 -1.64
N LEU A 68 -11.98 13.24 -1.89
CA LEU A 68 -11.99 11.79 -1.83
C LEU A 68 -11.89 11.34 -0.37
N ALA A 69 -13.00 10.80 0.15
CA ALA A 69 -13.10 10.38 1.54
C ALA A 69 -12.00 9.37 1.91
N ASP A 70 -11.44 9.56 3.11
CA ASP A 70 -10.61 8.62 3.86
C ASP A 70 -9.28 8.18 3.22
N LEU A 71 -8.85 8.75 2.07
CA LEU A 71 -7.57 8.39 1.45
C LEU A 71 -6.37 8.70 2.35
N GLY A 72 -6.36 9.86 3.00
CA GLY A 72 -5.26 10.25 3.90
C GLY A 72 -5.16 9.34 5.12
N ASP A 73 -6.31 9.00 5.72
CA ASP A 73 -6.36 8.08 6.85
C ASP A 73 -5.99 6.64 6.44
N THR A 74 -6.43 6.22 5.26
CA THR A 74 -6.04 4.93 4.67
C THR A 74 -4.53 4.86 4.46
N ALA A 75 -3.93 5.91 3.91
CA ALA A 75 -2.48 6.00 3.71
C ALA A 75 -1.73 5.86 5.03
N ARG A 76 -2.15 6.61 6.05
CA ARG A 76 -1.55 6.62 7.38
C ARG A 76 -1.68 5.27 8.08
N ALA A 77 -2.86 4.64 8.03
CA ALA A 77 -3.08 3.33 8.64
C ALA A 77 -2.27 2.23 7.95
N LEU A 78 -2.22 2.23 6.61
CA LEU A 78 -1.42 1.29 5.83
C LEU A 78 0.07 1.45 6.13
N PHE A 79 0.57 2.69 6.13
CA PHE A 79 1.98 2.97 6.42
C PHE A 79 2.37 2.61 7.85
N ALA A 80 1.52 2.90 8.84
CA ALA A 80 1.75 2.50 10.22
C ALA A 80 1.82 0.97 10.36
N THR A 81 0.89 0.25 9.74
CA THR A 81 0.88 -1.22 9.74
C THR A 81 2.12 -1.79 9.05
N LEU A 82 2.55 -1.17 7.95
CA LEU A 82 3.77 -1.54 7.24
C LEU A 82 5.00 -1.44 8.13
N LEU A 83 5.14 -0.36 8.92
CA LEU A 83 6.28 -0.19 9.81
C LEU A 83 6.23 -1.14 11.01
N ASP A 84 5.06 -1.36 11.59
CA ASP A 84 4.88 -2.29 12.72
C ASP A 84 5.21 -3.74 12.32
N LYS A 85 4.72 -4.18 11.16
CA LYS A 85 4.92 -5.56 10.68
C LYS A 85 6.21 -5.75 9.88
N GLY A 86 6.71 -4.70 9.25
CA GLY A 86 7.80 -4.77 8.27
C GLY A 86 9.20 -4.74 8.86
N ILE A 87 9.35 -4.52 10.16
CA ILE A 87 10.66 -4.51 10.83
C ILE A 87 10.82 -5.81 11.60
N HIS A 88 11.81 -6.62 11.22
CA HIS A 88 12.09 -7.87 11.91
C HIS A 88 12.56 -7.59 13.34
N ARG A 89 11.82 -8.09 14.34
CA ARG A 89 12.00 -7.69 15.75
C ARG A 89 13.40 -7.96 16.29
N ASP A 90 14.03 -9.07 15.89
CA ASP A 90 15.34 -9.47 16.43
C ASP A 90 16.52 -8.79 15.74
N THR A 91 16.40 -8.44 14.46
CA THR A 91 17.51 -7.94 13.64
C THR A 91 17.39 -6.47 13.29
N GLY A 92 16.19 -5.88 13.44
CA GLY A 92 15.86 -4.54 12.96
C GLY A 92 15.81 -4.43 11.44
N HIS A 93 15.96 -5.53 10.70
CA HIS A 93 15.99 -5.51 9.24
C HIS A 93 14.60 -5.25 8.66
N LEU A 94 14.58 -4.44 7.61
CA LEU A 94 13.37 -4.22 6.83
C LEU A 94 13.02 -5.46 5.99
N ALA A 95 11.75 -5.84 6.04
CA ALA A 95 11.17 -6.89 5.22
C ALA A 95 11.21 -6.51 3.72
N ALA A 96 11.42 -7.51 2.87
CA ALA A 96 11.16 -7.39 1.43
C ALA A 96 9.79 -7.99 1.07
N GLN A 97 9.39 -9.04 1.79
CA GLN A 97 8.18 -9.81 1.51
C GLN A 97 7.48 -10.27 2.80
N PHE A 98 6.17 -10.36 2.72
CA PHE A 98 5.27 -10.93 3.71
C PHE A 98 4.58 -12.17 3.14
N ASN A 99 4.22 -13.10 4.02
CA ASN A 99 3.24 -14.14 3.73
C ASN A 99 1.85 -13.50 3.54
N PRO A 100 0.88 -14.25 2.97
CA PRO A 100 -0.50 -13.77 2.83
C PRO A 100 -1.11 -13.23 4.12
N ASP A 101 -0.81 -13.85 5.27
CA ASP A 101 -1.29 -13.43 6.60
C ASP A 101 -0.60 -12.15 7.15
N GLY A 102 0.38 -11.61 6.43
CA GLY A 102 1.13 -10.42 6.81
C GLY A 102 2.32 -10.68 7.74
N THR A 103 2.67 -11.94 8.03
CA THR A 103 3.92 -12.27 8.73
C THR A 103 5.13 -12.08 7.82
N ILE A 104 6.29 -11.70 8.37
CA ILE A 104 7.52 -11.52 7.58
C ILE A 104 7.94 -12.86 6.96
N ARG A 105 8.09 -12.89 5.64
CA ARG A 105 8.64 -14.02 4.90
C ARG A 105 10.15 -13.89 4.68
N SER A 106 10.63 -12.68 4.42
CA SER A 106 12.06 -12.41 4.21
C SER A 106 12.40 -10.96 4.54
N ALA A 107 13.52 -10.73 5.23
CA ALA A 107 14.01 -9.41 5.61
C ALA A 107 15.51 -9.23 5.30
N PRO A 108 15.88 -9.09 4.01
CA PRO A 108 17.26 -8.88 3.60
C PRO A 108 17.78 -7.46 3.90
N ASN A 109 16.90 -6.53 4.30
CA ASN A 109 17.21 -5.12 4.48
C ASN A 109 17.71 -4.44 3.19
N ASP A 110 17.00 -4.69 2.09
CA ASP A 110 17.38 -4.17 0.76
C ASP A 110 17.21 -2.66 0.66
N LEU A 111 18.23 -1.97 0.15
CA LEU A 111 18.24 -0.50 0.03
C LEU A 111 17.11 0.03 -0.86
N TYR A 112 16.70 -0.71 -1.88
CA TYR A 112 15.60 -0.32 -2.75
C TYR A 112 14.26 -0.32 -2.01
N ASP A 113 14.04 -1.32 -1.14
CA ASP A 113 12.85 -1.38 -0.30
C ASP A 113 12.86 -0.24 0.76
N VAL A 114 14.03 0.07 1.35
CA VAL A 114 14.22 1.23 2.23
C VAL A 114 13.87 2.54 1.51
N ALA A 115 14.35 2.73 0.27
CA ALA A 115 14.07 3.93 -0.51
C ALA A 115 12.56 4.17 -0.72
N PHE A 116 11.77 3.11 -0.92
CA PHE A 116 10.31 3.24 -1.05
C PHE A 116 9.61 3.56 0.26
N VAL A 117 10.10 3.04 1.39
CA VAL A 117 9.58 3.44 2.71
C VAL A 117 9.83 4.92 2.96
N LEU A 118 11.03 5.42 2.64
CA LEU A 118 11.35 6.84 2.76
C LEU A 118 10.52 7.70 1.82
N LEU A 119 10.31 7.26 0.58
CA LEU A 119 9.41 7.94 -0.36
C LEU A 119 7.98 8.00 0.17
N ALA A 120 7.47 6.94 0.79
CA ALA A 120 6.14 6.95 1.38
C ALA A 120 6.00 7.87 2.61
N ALA A 121 7.12 8.21 3.25
CA ALA A 121 7.19 9.08 4.42
C ALA A 121 7.43 10.57 4.08
N SER A 122 7.57 10.93 2.80
CA SER A 122 7.93 12.29 2.36
C SER A 122 6.80 13.30 2.46
#